data_AF-A0AAJ3PZ17-F1
#
_entry.id   AF-A0AAJ3PZ17-F1
#
_cell.length_a   1.000
_cell.length_b   1.000
_cell.length_c   1.000
_cell.angle_alpha   90.00
_cell.angle_beta   90.00
_cell.angle_gamma   90.00
#
_symmetry.space_group_name_H-M   'P 1'
#
loop_
_entity.id
_entity.type
_entity.pdbx_description
1 polymer ?
#
loop_
_entity_poly.entity_id
_entity_poly.type
_entity_poly.pdbx_seq_one_letter_code
_entity_poly.pdbx_strand_id
1 'polypeptide(L)'
;MARSPILRGEWVRRGTHVDLIGAFTPDMREADDTLIAAGLVYVDFMETVMDQIGEITQPIASGAIDRSHIRGDLYDLVAAGTTSRQSDDQITIFKNGGGAHLDLMMASYVVDAVNA
;
A
#
# COMPACT_ATOMS: atom_id res chain seq x y z
N MET A 1 -11.56 10.56 -6.20
CA MET A 1 -11.48 9.34 -5.38
C MET A 1 -12.16 9.54 -4.03
N ALA A 2 -12.23 8.51 -3.19
CA ALA A 2 -12.79 8.58 -1.85
C ALA A 2 -11.97 9.48 -0.91
N ARG A 3 -12.67 10.29 -0.10
CA ARG A 3 -12.08 11.15 0.96
C ARG A 3 -12.47 10.70 2.37
N SER A 4 -13.25 9.64 2.44
CA SER A 4 -13.75 9.03 3.66
C SER A 4 -13.74 7.52 3.44
N PRO A 5 -13.49 6.72 4.49
CA PRO A 5 -13.48 5.27 4.36
C PRO A 5 -14.73 4.73 3.68
N ILE A 6 -14.53 3.98 2.60
CA ILE A 6 -15.55 3.20 1.90
C ILE A 6 -15.38 1.69 2.12
N LEU A 7 -14.24 1.27 2.67
CA LEU A 7 -13.95 -0.09 3.09
C LEU A 7 -13.68 -0.11 4.59
N ARG A 8 -14.50 -0.85 5.33
CA ARG A 8 -14.36 -0.98 6.79
C ARG A 8 -13.66 -2.27 7.17
N GLY A 9 -12.78 -2.22 8.17
CA GLY A 9 -12.05 -3.38 8.66
C GLY A 9 -12.98 -4.51 9.11
N GLU A 10 -14.14 -4.18 9.68
CA GLU A 10 -15.16 -5.15 10.11
C GLU A 10 -15.75 -5.99 8.97
N TRP A 11 -15.65 -5.53 7.71
CA TRP A 11 -16.17 -6.25 6.53
C TRP A 11 -15.15 -7.23 5.95
N VAL A 12 -13.87 -7.06 6.28
CA VAL A 12 -12.77 -7.81 5.66
C VAL A 12 -12.54 -9.10 6.44
N ARG A 13 -12.74 -10.24 5.78
CA ARG A 13 -12.48 -11.56 6.37
C ARG A 13 -10.98 -11.78 6.55
N ARG A 14 -10.64 -12.60 7.56
CA ARG A 14 -9.28 -13.16 7.72
C ARG A 14 -8.83 -13.82 6.42
N GLY A 15 -7.54 -13.69 6.12
CA GLY A 15 -6.92 -14.21 4.90
C GLY A 15 -7.06 -13.33 3.66
N THR A 16 -7.87 -12.27 3.71
CA THR A 16 -8.08 -11.40 2.54
C THR A 16 -6.83 -10.59 2.20
N HIS A 17 -6.52 -10.48 0.91
CA HIS A 17 -5.61 -9.45 0.40
C HIS A 17 -6.43 -8.26 -0.12
N VAL A 18 -5.98 -7.05 0.19
CA VAL A 18 -6.61 -5.80 -0.23
C VAL A 18 -5.59 -4.94 -0.97
N ASP A 19 -5.92 -4.55 -2.19
CA ASP A 19 -5.21 -3.52 -2.95
C ASP A 19 -5.93 -2.18 -2.77
N LEU A 20 -5.21 -1.19 -2.23
CA LEU A 20 -5.68 0.19 -2.06
C LEU A 20 -4.95 1.06 -3.09
N ILE A 21 -5.65 1.50 -4.13
CA ILE A 21 -5.03 2.17 -5.28
C ILE A 21 -5.43 3.64 -5.35
N GLY A 22 -6.61 3.99 -4.84
CA GLY A 22 -7.25 5.23 -5.19
C GLY A 22 -6.72 6.50 -4.54
N ALA A 23 -6.14 6.39 -3.34
CA ALA A 23 -5.63 7.55 -2.64
C ALA A 23 -4.22 7.95 -3.12
N PHE A 24 -4.05 9.17 -3.64
CA PHE A 24 -2.75 9.72 -4.06
C PHE A 24 -2.51 11.14 -3.53
N THR A 25 -3.32 11.58 -2.57
CA THR A 25 -3.21 12.89 -1.90
C THR A 25 -3.47 12.75 -0.40
N PRO A 26 -3.08 13.74 0.44
CA PRO A 26 -3.24 13.64 1.89
C PRO A 26 -4.70 13.56 2.37
N ASP A 27 -5.65 14.13 1.62
CA ASP A 27 -7.09 14.16 1.97
C ASP A 27 -7.86 12.91 1.49
N MET A 28 -7.22 12.01 0.74
CA MET A 28 -7.86 10.82 0.19
C MET A 28 -7.53 9.55 0.98
N ARG A 29 -8.54 8.70 1.18
CA ARG A 29 -8.42 7.36 1.76
C ARG A 29 -9.63 6.50 1.40
N GLU A 30 -9.41 5.20 1.29
CA GLU A 30 -10.43 4.21 0.96
C GLU A 30 -10.74 3.30 2.15
N ALA A 31 -9.75 2.99 2.99
CA ALA A 31 -9.86 2.11 4.14
C ALA A 31 -10.00 2.90 5.47
N ASP A 32 -10.70 2.33 6.44
CA ASP A 32 -10.73 2.86 7.81
C ASP A 32 -9.47 2.47 8.61
N ASP A 33 -9.32 3.09 9.77
CA ASP A 33 -8.17 2.85 10.67
C ASP A 33 -8.13 1.38 11.13
N THR A 34 -9.30 0.77 11.32
CA THR A 34 -9.42 -0.64 11.72
C THR A 34 -8.82 -1.58 10.69
N LEU A 35 -9.08 -1.36 9.39
CA LEU A 35 -8.49 -2.18 8.34
C LEU A 35 -6.98 -2.00 8.25
N ILE A 36 -6.51 -0.76 8.23
CA ILE A 36 -5.06 -0.48 8.13
C ILE A 36 -4.30 -1.08 9.31
N ALA A 37 -4.82 -0.94 10.54
CA ALA A 37 -4.20 -1.50 11.74
C ALA A 37 -4.22 -3.04 11.78
N ALA A 38 -5.22 -3.69 11.18
CA ALA A 38 -5.33 -5.15 11.16
C ALA A 38 -4.46 -5.82 10.08
N GLY A 39 -4.07 -5.08 9.04
CA GLY A 39 -3.35 -5.61 7.89
C GLY A 39 -1.83 -5.62 8.05
N LEU A 40 -1.18 -6.58 7.40
CA LEU A 40 0.24 -6.51 7.05
C LEU A 40 0.40 -5.57 5.85
N VAL A 41 0.89 -4.35 6.08
CA VAL A 41 0.89 -3.28 5.08
C VAL A 41 2.23 -3.16 4.36
N TYR A 42 2.18 -3.21 3.03
CA TYR A 42 3.26 -2.82 2.13
C TYR A 42 2.79 -1.68 1.22
N VAL A 43 3.73 -0.87 0.75
CA VAL A 43 3.46 0.23 -0.19
C VAL A 43 4.18 0.00 -1.50
N ASP A 44 3.86 0.76 -2.54
CA ASP A 44 4.61 0.71 -3.80
C ASP A 44 5.99 1.37 -3.67
N PHE A 45 6.07 2.51 -2.99
CA PHE A 45 7.33 3.21 -2.73
C PHE A 45 7.28 4.06 -1.45
N MET A 46 8.19 3.79 -0.52
CA MET A 46 8.16 4.43 0.80
C MET A 46 8.22 5.97 0.71
N GLU A 47 9.07 6.53 -0.14
CA GLU A 47 9.26 7.98 -0.21
C GLU A 47 8.01 8.74 -0.70
N THR A 48 7.23 8.14 -1.60
CA THR A 48 5.98 8.76 -2.05
C THR A 48 4.89 8.61 -1.00
N VAL A 49 4.72 7.40 -0.44
CA VAL A 49 3.49 7.10 0.31
C VAL A 49 3.53 7.60 1.74
N MET A 50 4.67 7.50 2.42
CA MET A 50 4.76 7.64 3.89
C MET A 50 4.29 8.99 4.42
N ASP A 51 4.50 10.07 3.67
CA ASP A 51 4.25 11.44 4.13
C ASP A 51 3.23 12.20 3.26
N GLN A 52 2.76 11.62 2.15
CA GLN A 52 1.96 12.35 1.16
C GLN A 52 0.56 11.78 0.94
N ILE A 53 0.28 10.56 1.42
CA ILE A 53 -0.95 9.86 1.06
C ILE A 53 -1.82 9.63 2.29
N GLY A 54 -3.09 10.04 2.19
CA GLY A 54 -4.05 9.99 3.30
C GLY A 54 -4.31 8.58 3.83
N GLU A 55 -4.22 7.57 2.97
CA GLU A 55 -4.36 6.15 3.36
C GLU A 55 -3.37 5.73 4.47
N ILE A 56 -2.18 6.37 4.54
CA ILE A 56 -1.15 6.08 5.55
C ILE A 56 -1.02 7.23 6.56
N THR A 57 -1.00 8.47 6.09
CA THR A 57 -0.79 9.64 6.96
C THR A 57 -1.95 9.85 7.94
N GLN A 58 -3.20 9.55 7.57
CA GLN A 58 -4.35 9.75 8.45
C GLN A 58 -4.40 8.70 9.59
N PRO A 59 -4.22 7.38 9.35
CA PRO A 59 -4.10 6.40 10.43
C PRO A 59 -2.92 6.64 11.38
N ILE A 60 -1.82 7.21 10.89
CA ILE A 60 -0.70 7.65 11.75
C ILE A 60 -1.13 8.84 12.61
N ALA A 61 -1.77 9.85 12.00
CA ALA A 61 -2.24 11.04 12.71
C ALA A 61 -3.32 10.73 13.76
N SER A 62 -4.17 9.73 13.53
CA SER A 62 -5.17 9.27 14.51
C SER A 62 -4.58 8.39 15.61
N GLY A 63 -3.33 7.92 15.45
CA GLY A 63 -2.67 7.00 16.37
C GLY A 63 -3.11 5.54 16.22
N ALA A 64 -3.80 5.18 15.15
CA ALA A 64 -4.21 3.80 14.87
C ALA A 64 -3.02 2.90 14.53
N ILE A 65 -1.99 3.48 13.91
CA ILE A 65 -0.71 2.84 13.61
C ILE A 65 0.44 3.82 13.84
N ASP A 66 1.66 3.32 13.90
CA ASP A 66 2.87 4.13 13.77
C ASP A 66 3.55 3.88 12.41
N ARG A 67 4.62 4.64 12.11
CA ARG A 67 5.36 4.49 10.85
C ARG A 67 5.96 3.09 10.66
N SER A 68 6.29 2.39 11.74
CA SER A 68 6.89 1.04 11.69
C SER A 68 5.88 -0.05 11.32
N HIS A 69 4.58 0.27 11.33
CA HIS A 69 3.53 -0.62 10.84
C HIS A 69 3.64 -0.88 9.33
N ILE A 70 4.22 0.06 8.58
CA ILE A 70 4.50 -0.11 7.15
C ILE A 70 5.77 -0.94 7.00
N ARG A 71 5.63 -2.14 6.43
CA ARG A 71 6.66 -3.17 6.46
C ARG A 71 7.77 -3.00 5.43
N GLY A 72 7.55 -2.16 4.44
CA GLY A 72 8.46 -1.91 3.34
C GLY A 72 7.70 -1.58 2.07
N ASP A 73 8.45 -1.43 0.99
CA ASP A 73 7.91 -1.23 -0.35
C ASP A 73 8.09 -2.46 -1.26
N LEU A 74 7.87 -2.29 -2.57
CA LEU A 74 8.05 -3.35 -3.55
C LEU A 74 9.48 -3.90 -3.60
N TYR A 75 10.50 -3.06 -3.38
CA TYR A 75 11.90 -3.53 -3.36
C TYR A 75 12.14 -4.45 -2.19
N ASP A 76 11.64 -4.07 -1.01
CA ASP A 76 11.67 -4.93 0.17
C ASP A 76 10.91 -6.23 -0.11
N LEU A 77 9.71 -6.16 -0.68
CA LEU A 77 8.84 -7.32 -0.87
C LEU A 77 9.43 -8.38 -1.83
N VAL A 78 10.23 -7.97 -2.82
CA VAL A 78 10.91 -8.90 -3.76
C VAL A 78 12.32 -9.29 -3.33
N ALA A 79 12.90 -8.62 -2.33
CA ALA A 79 14.23 -8.95 -1.83
C ALA A 79 14.28 -10.36 -1.22
N ALA A 80 15.42 -11.03 -1.32
CA ALA A 80 15.57 -12.34 -0.70
C ALA A 80 15.51 -12.22 0.83
N GLY A 81 14.67 -13.04 1.47
CA GLY A 81 14.59 -13.13 2.93
C GLY A 81 13.60 -12.15 3.59
N THR A 82 12.83 -11.37 2.83
CA THR A 82 11.71 -10.61 3.40
C THR A 82 10.52 -11.48 3.74
N THR A 83 9.89 -11.12 4.85
CA THR A 83 8.77 -11.85 5.43
C THR A 83 7.47 -11.40 4.77
N SER A 84 6.96 -12.17 3.80
CA SER A 84 5.64 -11.97 3.21
C SER A 84 4.52 -12.47 4.14
N ARG A 85 3.33 -12.77 3.61
CA ARG A 85 2.25 -13.44 4.37
C ARG A 85 2.78 -14.67 5.13
N GLN A 86 2.58 -14.70 6.44
CA GLN A 86 3.04 -15.74 7.37
C GLN A 86 1.94 -16.72 7.79
N SER A 87 0.66 -16.40 7.54
CA SER A 87 -0.44 -17.35 7.73
C SER A 87 -1.61 -17.08 6.78
N ASP A 88 -2.41 -18.12 6.57
CA ASP A 88 -3.63 -18.07 5.74
C ASP A 88 -4.69 -17.11 6.30
N ASP A 89 -4.57 -16.75 7.57
CA ASP A 89 -5.50 -15.90 8.29
C ASP A 89 -5.13 -14.41 8.25
N GLN A 90 -3.89 -14.07 7.87
CA GLN A 90 -3.45 -12.68 7.86
C GLN A 90 -4.20 -11.86 6.82
N ILE A 91 -4.55 -10.62 7.15
CA ILE A 91 -4.97 -9.66 6.13
C ILE A 91 -3.68 -9.04 5.58
N THR A 92 -3.54 -8.96 4.26
CA THR A 92 -2.41 -8.27 3.62
C THR A 92 -2.92 -7.09 2.84
N ILE A 93 -2.26 -5.95 2.98
CA ILE A 93 -2.65 -4.69 2.34
C ILE A 93 -1.48 -4.21 1.50
N PHE A 94 -1.76 -3.92 0.23
CA PHE A 94 -0.83 -3.20 -0.62
C PHE A 94 -1.41 -1.84 -0.94
N LYS A 95 -0.65 -0.78 -0.65
CA LYS A 95 -1.05 0.60 -0.97
C LYS A 95 -0.17 1.15 -2.09
N ASN A 96 -0.77 1.38 -3.25
CA ASN A 96 -0.13 2.08 -4.37
C ASN A 96 -0.37 3.59 -4.30
N GLY A 97 0.69 4.39 -4.26
CA GLY A 97 0.63 5.84 -4.33
C GLY A 97 0.99 6.44 -5.68
N GLY A 98 1.63 5.66 -6.55
CA GLY A 98 2.21 6.09 -7.81
C GLY A 98 3.66 6.50 -7.64
N GLY A 99 4.56 5.84 -8.37
CA GLY A 99 5.97 6.17 -8.40
C GLY A 99 6.48 6.30 -9.83
N ALA A 100 7.14 7.42 -10.16
CA ALA A 100 7.65 7.67 -11.51
C ALA A 100 8.66 6.62 -12.00
N HIS A 101 9.29 5.88 -11.09
CA HIS A 101 10.16 4.76 -11.43
C HIS A 101 9.38 3.61 -12.11
N LEU A 102 8.11 3.38 -11.75
CA LEU A 102 7.25 2.39 -12.40
C LEU A 102 6.98 2.77 -13.86
N ASP A 103 6.69 4.05 -14.11
CA ASP A 103 6.48 4.56 -15.46
C ASP A 103 7.74 4.41 -16.31
N LEU A 104 8.92 4.73 -15.74
CA LEU A 104 10.20 4.59 -16.43
C LEU A 104 10.52 3.13 -16.75
N MET A 105 10.29 2.20 -15.82
CA MET A 105 10.49 0.77 -16.05
C MET A 105 9.63 0.26 -17.20
N MET A 106 8.34 0.65 -17.22
CA MET A 106 7.43 0.26 -18.30
C MET A 106 7.80 0.90 -19.64
N ALA A 107 8.17 2.19 -19.65
CA ALA A 107 8.61 2.88 -20.86
C ALA A 107 9.86 2.21 -21.45
N SER A 108 10.85 1.87 -20.61
CA SER A 108 12.06 1.15 -21.05
C SER A 108 11.70 -0.21 -21.67
N TYR A 109 10.84 -0.98 -21.01
CA TYR A 109 10.40 -2.28 -21.51
C TYR A 109 9.72 -2.16 -22.89
N VAL A 110 8.83 -1.19 -23.07
CA VAL A 110 8.14 -0.98 -24.36
C VAL A 110 9.12 -0.58 -25.46
N VAL A 111 10.10 0.29 -25.16
CA VAL A 111 11.14 0.68 -26.13
C VAL A 111 11.96 -0.53 -26.56
N ASP A 112 12.38 -1.38 -25.62
CA ASP A 112 13.16 -2.59 -25.92
C ASP A 112 12.33 -3.59 -26.75
N ALA A 113 11.07 -3.80 -26.38
CA ALA A 113 10.18 -4.73 -27.08
C ALA A 113 9.84 -4.32 -28.51
N VAL A 114 9.78 -3.01 -28.80
CA VAL A 114 9.52 -2.50 -30.16
C VAL A 114 10.78 -2.54 -31.04
N ASN A 115 11.97 -2.47 -30.44
CA ASN A 115 13.24 -2.50 -31.15
C ASN A 115 13.83 -3.90 -31.36
N ALA A 116 13.23 -4.93 -30.74
CA ALA A 116 13.60 -6.35 -30.90
C ALA A 116 12.99 -6.96 -32.18
#